data_AF-A0A7S4IN52-F1
#
_entry.id   AF-A0A7S4IN52-F1
#
_cell.length_a   1.000
_cell.length_b   1.000
_cell.length_c   1.000
_cell.angle_alpha   90.00
_cell.angle_beta   90.00
_cell.angle_gamma   90.00
#
_symmetry.space_group_name_H-M   'P 1'
#
loop_
_entity.id
_entity.type
_entity.pdbx_description
1 polymer ?
#
loop_
_entity_poly.entity_id
_entity_poly.type
_entity_poly.pdbx_seq_one_letter_code
_entity_poly.pdbx_strand_id
1 'polypeptide(L)'
;EKDTYAVAQTVGTGPLRVLWVGSGNMKGVFQGLFEAGNEVIALDLRRPETTDLRTATAYATEHGYKLHFQRGDATKLKFTDGTFDVVVCSMFLCQDFNPEVVVSEIRRVLKPGGRFGFYEHVEDIGEVIVDKVFGERSVIRVEAYPERTNVVAGVVEKV
;
A
#
# COMPACT_ATOMS: atom_id res chain seq x y z
N GLU A 1 3.23 -7.30 7.37
CA GLU A 1 2.96 -6.93 5.96
C GLU A 1 1.94 -7.85 5.29
N LYS A 2 2.27 -9.12 4.99
CA LYS A 2 1.36 -10.06 4.28
C LYS A 2 -0.06 -10.10 4.85
N ASP A 3 -0.19 -10.33 6.16
CA ASP A 3 -1.49 -10.40 6.81
C ASP A 3 -2.27 -9.07 6.74
N THR A 4 -1.56 -7.95 6.73
CA THR A 4 -2.17 -6.62 6.53
C THR A 4 -2.72 -6.48 5.12
N TYR A 5 -1.93 -6.85 4.11
CA TYR A 5 -2.32 -6.71 2.72
C TYR A 5 -3.46 -7.67 2.38
N ALA A 6 -3.46 -8.87 2.95
CA ALA A 6 -4.57 -9.82 2.82
C ALA A 6 -5.87 -9.21 3.36
N VAL A 7 -5.87 -8.66 4.58
CA VAL A 7 -7.08 -8.02 5.15
C VAL A 7 -7.52 -6.80 4.33
N ALA A 8 -6.59 -5.97 3.85
CA ALA A 8 -6.92 -4.83 3.01
C ALA A 8 -7.61 -5.25 1.69
N GLN A 9 -7.26 -6.42 1.14
CA GLN A 9 -7.82 -6.99 -0.08
C GLN A 9 -9.13 -7.76 0.11
N THR A 10 -9.74 -7.73 1.30
CA THR A 10 -11.07 -8.34 1.54
C THR A 10 -12.26 -7.41 1.24
N VAL A 11 -12.03 -6.35 0.46
CA VAL A 11 -13.08 -5.39 0.05
C VAL A 11 -13.78 -5.89 -1.23
N GLY A 12 -15.12 -5.80 -1.28
CA GLY A 12 -15.88 -6.22 -2.45
C GLY A 12 -15.80 -7.72 -2.74
N THR A 13 -16.25 -8.13 -3.93
CA THR A 13 -16.33 -9.55 -4.34
C THR A 13 -15.70 -9.82 -5.71
N GLY A 14 -14.96 -8.85 -6.27
CA GLY A 14 -14.40 -8.94 -7.61
C GLY A 14 -12.93 -8.51 -7.66
N PRO A 15 -12.30 -8.56 -8.84
CA PRO A 15 -10.92 -8.10 -9.04
C PRO A 15 -10.70 -6.70 -8.51
N LEU A 16 -9.63 -6.50 -7.75
CA LEU A 16 -9.29 -5.22 -7.15
C LEU A 16 -8.22 -4.50 -7.96
N ARG A 17 -8.33 -3.18 -8.00
CA ARG A 17 -7.24 -2.32 -8.44
C ARG A 17 -6.45 -1.87 -7.23
N VAL A 18 -5.20 -2.34 -7.14
CA VAL A 18 -4.31 -2.15 -6.00
C VAL A 18 -3.17 -1.21 -6.36
N LEU A 19 -2.93 -0.19 -5.55
CA LEU A 19 -1.71 0.62 -5.62
C LEU A 19 -0.74 0.17 -4.52
N TRP A 20 0.45 -0.27 -4.93
CA TRP A 20 1.54 -0.59 -4.01
C TRP A 20 2.54 0.58 -3.99
N VAL A 21 2.46 1.40 -2.95
CA VAL A 21 3.32 2.58 -2.78
C VAL A 21 4.62 2.17 -2.11
N GLY A 22 5.75 2.68 -2.61
CA GLY A 22 7.06 2.37 -2.06
C GLY A 22 7.52 0.95 -2.38
N SER A 23 7.27 0.47 -3.60
CA SER A 23 7.58 -0.91 -3.99
C SER A 23 9.08 -1.25 -3.98
N GLY A 24 9.95 -0.23 -3.83
CA GLY A 24 11.38 -0.37 -3.83
C GLY A 24 11.89 -0.98 -5.14
N ASN A 25 12.94 -1.80 -5.02
CA ASN A 25 13.52 -2.54 -6.15
C ASN A 25 12.82 -3.87 -6.46
N MET A 26 11.75 -4.23 -5.73
CA MET A 26 11.00 -5.47 -5.87
C MET A 26 11.80 -6.77 -5.67
N LYS A 27 13.00 -6.73 -5.11
CA LYS A 27 13.82 -7.94 -4.95
C LYS A 27 13.30 -8.81 -3.79
N GLY A 28 12.57 -9.88 -4.11
CA GLY A 28 12.06 -10.85 -3.14
C GLY A 28 10.86 -10.37 -2.29
N VAL A 29 10.56 -9.07 -2.33
CA VAL A 29 9.51 -8.45 -1.50
C VAL A 29 8.10 -8.75 -2.03
N PHE A 30 7.90 -9.06 -3.32
CA PHE A 30 6.57 -9.23 -3.92
C PHE A 30 5.85 -10.55 -3.61
N GLN A 31 6.52 -11.53 -3.00
CA GLN A 31 6.00 -12.90 -2.93
C GLN A 31 4.85 -13.05 -1.92
N GLY A 32 3.67 -13.45 -2.39
CA GLY A 32 2.47 -13.66 -1.58
C GLY A 32 1.85 -12.38 -1.00
N LEU A 33 2.02 -11.24 -1.68
CA LEU A 33 1.43 -9.96 -1.26
C LEU A 33 0.05 -9.69 -1.89
N PHE A 34 -0.24 -10.26 -3.05
CA PHE A 34 -1.40 -9.90 -3.87
C PHE A 34 -2.21 -11.12 -4.27
N GLU A 35 -3.53 -10.96 -4.25
CA GLU A 35 -4.49 -12.02 -4.58
C GLU A 35 -4.68 -12.17 -6.09
N ALA A 36 -5.00 -13.39 -6.53
CA ALA A 36 -5.30 -13.68 -7.93
C ALA A 36 -6.47 -12.83 -8.46
N GLY A 37 -6.40 -12.44 -9.73
CA GLY A 37 -7.36 -11.56 -10.39
C GLY A 37 -7.05 -10.07 -10.23
N ASN A 38 -6.30 -9.66 -9.22
CA ASN A 38 -6.02 -8.25 -8.96
C ASN A 38 -5.14 -7.60 -10.03
N GLU A 39 -5.33 -6.30 -10.22
CA GLU A 39 -4.45 -5.44 -11.00
C GLU A 39 -3.63 -4.57 -10.06
N VAL A 40 -2.33 -4.85 -9.98
CA VAL A 40 -1.40 -4.17 -9.09
C VAL A 40 -0.57 -3.17 -9.87
N ILE A 41 -0.64 -1.90 -9.45
CA ILE A 41 0.27 -0.85 -9.87
C ILE A 41 1.27 -0.63 -8.75
N ALA A 42 2.52 -1.00 -8.98
CA ALA A 42 3.62 -0.73 -8.07
C ALA A 42 4.28 0.61 -8.41
N LEU A 43 4.50 1.43 -7.39
CA LEU A 43 4.98 2.79 -7.53
C LEU A 43 6.18 3.05 -6.63
N ASP A 44 7.23 3.62 -7.23
CA ASP A 44 8.42 4.10 -6.53
C ASP A 44 9.06 5.24 -7.32
N LEU A 45 9.86 6.08 -6.66
CA LEU A 45 10.63 7.17 -7.29
C LEU A 45 11.69 6.61 -8.24
N ARG A 46 12.25 5.44 -7.92
CA ARG A 46 13.28 4.79 -8.75
C ARG A 46 12.69 3.57 -9.43
N ARG A 47 13.02 3.43 -10.71
CA ARG A 47 12.66 2.23 -11.46
C ARG A 47 13.49 1.05 -10.96
N PRO A 48 12.89 -0.12 -10.67
CA PRO A 48 13.62 -1.35 -10.42
C PRO A 48 14.52 -1.73 -11.60
N GLU A 49 15.54 -2.53 -11.33
CA GLU A 49 16.33 -3.14 -12.40
C GLU A 49 15.45 -3.99 -13.31
N THR A 50 15.81 -4.05 -14.60
CA THR A 50 14.99 -4.77 -15.60
C THR A 50 14.85 -6.24 -15.26
N THR A 51 15.88 -6.85 -14.65
CA THR A 51 15.85 -8.25 -14.19
C THR A 51 14.88 -8.45 -13.04
N ASP A 52 14.88 -7.55 -12.05
CA ASP A 52 14.02 -7.66 -10.86
C ASP A 52 12.55 -7.43 -11.25
N LEU A 53 12.28 -6.42 -12.07
CA LEU A 53 10.94 -6.17 -12.60
C LEU A 53 10.42 -7.37 -13.41
N ARG A 54 11.26 -7.97 -14.27
CA ARG A 54 10.86 -9.16 -15.04
C ARG A 54 10.54 -10.35 -14.14
N THR A 55 11.35 -10.58 -13.11
CA THR A 55 11.10 -11.65 -12.14
C THR A 55 9.80 -11.41 -11.36
N ALA A 56 9.56 -10.19 -10.92
CA ALA A 56 8.33 -9.81 -10.23
C ALA A 56 7.08 -9.99 -11.11
N THR A 57 7.12 -9.52 -12.37
CA THR A 57 6.00 -9.68 -13.31
C THR A 57 5.75 -11.14 -13.68
N ALA A 58 6.80 -11.95 -13.81
CA ALA A 58 6.66 -13.39 -14.08
C ALA A 58 5.99 -14.12 -12.90
N TYR A 59 6.41 -13.83 -11.67
CA TYR A 59 5.75 -14.36 -10.48
C TYR A 59 4.28 -13.95 -10.40
N ALA A 60 3.97 -12.67 -10.67
CA ALA A 60 2.60 -12.19 -10.69
C ALA A 60 1.72 -12.97 -11.67
N THR A 61 2.25 -13.18 -12.88
CA THR A 61 1.57 -13.96 -13.94
C THR A 61 1.32 -15.41 -13.50
N GLU A 62 2.31 -16.06 -12.90
CA GLU A 62 2.20 -17.43 -12.38
C GLU A 62 1.17 -17.54 -11.24
N HIS A 63 1.00 -16.49 -10.44
CA HIS A 63 0.07 -16.44 -9.32
C HIS A 63 -1.28 -15.79 -9.68
N GLY A 64 -1.53 -15.55 -10.97
CA GLY A 64 -2.84 -15.16 -11.48
C GLY A 64 -3.22 -13.69 -11.29
N TYR A 65 -2.28 -12.79 -11.02
CA TYR A 65 -2.53 -11.34 -10.94
C TYR A 65 -1.65 -10.55 -11.91
N LYS A 66 -2.02 -9.29 -12.18
CA LYS A 66 -1.24 -8.40 -13.04
C LYS A 66 -0.37 -7.48 -12.21
N LEU A 67 0.88 -7.31 -12.59
CA LEU A 67 1.81 -6.36 -11.96
C LEU A 67 2.39 -5.40 -13.00
N HIS A 68 2.14 -4.12 -12.80
CA HIS A 68 2.68 -3.02 -13.58
C HIS A 68 3.54 -2.12 -12.70
N PHE A 69 4.72 -1.72 -13.18
CA PHE A 69 5.51 -0.71 -12.50
C PHE A 69 5.26 0.68 -13.11
N GLN A 70 5.08 1.67 -12.24
CA GLN A 70 5.00 3.08 -12.61
C GLN A 70 5.95 3.89 -11.75
N ARG A 71 6.90 4.58 -12.38
CA ARG A 71 7.72 5.57 -11.67
C ARG A 71 6.83 6.75 -11.25
N GLY A 72 6.87 7.11 -9.98
CA GLY A 72 6.03 8.18 -9.44
C GLY A 72 6.48 8.70 -8.09
N ASP A 73 6.00 9.89 -7.76
CA ASP A 73 6.21 10.53 -6.46
C ASP A 73 4.96 10.31 -5.60
N ALA A 74 5.13 9.71 -4.42
CA ALA A 74 4.04 9.40 -3.51
C ALA A 74 3.46 10.65 -2.82
N THR A 75 4.23 11.76 -2.78
CA THR A 75 3.74 13.05 -2.26
C THR A 75 2.82 13.76 -3.26
N LYS A 76 2.77 13.29 -4.50
CA LYS A 76 1.92 13.82 -5.57
C LYS A 76 1.56 12.73 -6.58
N LEU A 77 0.63 11.88 -6.19
CA LEU A 77 0.16 10.77 -6.99
C LEU A 77 -0.58 11.26 -8.23
N LYS A 78 -0.05 10.93 -9.42
CA LYS A 78 -0.64 11.28 -10.72
C LYS A 78 -1.79 10.35 -11.11
N PHE A 79 -2.71 10.12 -10.18
CA PHE A 79 -3.94 9.37 -10.37
C PHE A 79 -5.13 10.26 -10.01
N THR A 80 -6.25 10.01 -10.67
CA THR A 80 -7.53 10.64 -10.34
C THR A 80 -8.00 10.22 -8.94
N ASP A 81 -8.85 11.02 -8.33
CA ASP A 81 -9.51 10.67 -7.07
C ASP A 81 -10.34 9.40 -7.23
N GLY A 82 -10.43 8.57 -6.20
CA GLY A 82 -11.31 7.39 -6.24
C GLY A 82 -10.94 6.33 -7.28
N THR A 83 -9.64 6.15 -7.54
CA THR A 83 -9.13 5.25 -8.58
C THR A 83 -8.94 3.81 -8.07
N PHE A 84 -8.47 3.65 -6.83
CA PHE A 84 -8.04 2.36 -6.29
C PHE A 84 -9.02 1.82 -5.25
N ASP A 85 -9.22 0.51 -5.29
CA ASP A 85 -9.96 -0.22 -4.26
C ASP A 85 -9.10 -0.40 -3.01
N VAL A 86 -7.81 -0.64 -3.22
CA VAL A 86 -6.84 -0.87 -2.16
C VAL A 86 -5.56 -0.09 -2.44
N VAL A 87 -5.00 0.52 -1.40
CA VAL A 87 -3.63 1.02 -1.41
C VAL A 87 -2.86 0.28 -0.32
N VAL A 88 -1.61 -0.09 -0.60
CA VAL A 88 -0.75 -0.74 0.38
C VAL A 88 0.63 -0.08 0.43
N CYS A 89 1.22 -0.03 1.62
CA CYS A 89 2.49 0.62 1.90
C CYS A 89 3.21 -0.12 3.04
N SER A 90 4.52 -0.34 2.92
CA SER A 90 5.31 -1.03 3.94
C SER A 90 6.70 -0.43 4.03
N MET A 91 7.11 -0.07 5.25
CA MET A 91 8.43 0.48 5.59
C MET A 91 8.85 1.66 4.69
N PHE A 92 7.90 2.46 4.23
CA PHE A 92 8.11 3.53 3.27
C PHE A 92 7.85 4.91 3.85
N LEU A 93 7.00 5.06 4.87
CA LEU A 93 6.65 6.38 5.39
C LEU A 93 7.77 7.05 6.20
N CYS A 94 8.89 6.35 6.43
CA CYS A 94 10.08 6.87 7.10
C CYS A 94 11.04 7.66 6.20
N GLN A 95 10.74 7.78 4.90
CA GLN A 95 11.59 8.50 3.97
C GLN A 95 11.53 10.02 4.20
N ASP A 96 12.42 10.76 3.52
CA ASP A 96 12.58 12.22 3.65
C ASP A 96 11.42 13.01 2.97
N PHE A 97 10.22 12.89 3.54
CA PHE A 97 9.02 13.65 3.21
C PHE A 97 8.09 13.74 4.43
N ASN A 98 7.06 14.59 4.34
CA ASN A 98 5.99 14.60 5.34
C ASN A 98 5.05 13.40 5.11
N PRO A 99 4.94 12.43 6.04
CA PRO A 99 4.06 11.27 5.89
C PRO A 99 2.58 11.65 5.76
N GLU A 100 2.13 12.74 6.41
CA GLU A 100 0.74 13.20 6.31
C GLU A 100 0.35 13.57 4.87
N VAL A 101 1.29 14.12 4.10
CA VAL A 101 1.08 14.45 2.68
C VAL A 101 0.87 13.19 1.85
N VAL A 102 1.71 12.17 2.06
CA VAL A 102 1.59 10.89 1.36
C VAL A 102 0.30 10.17 1.74
N VAL A 103 -0.02 10.10 3.04
CA VAL A 103 -1.25 9.45 3.53
C VAL A 103 -2.49 10.18 3.02
N SER A 104 -2.44 11.51 2.90
CA SER A 104 -3.52 12.31 2.29
C SER A 104 -3.71 11.98 0.81
N GLU A 105 -2.63 11.85 0.04
CA GLU A 105 -2.69 11.41 -1.37
C GLU A 105 -3.23 9.99 -1.50
N ILE A 106 -2.81 9.07 -0.61
CA ILE A 106 -3.35 7.70 -0.53
C ILE A 106 -4.87 7.74 -0.29
N ARG A 107 -5.33 8.51 0.70
CA ARG A 107 -6.76 8.67 0.97
C ARG A 107 -7.49 9.29 -0.23
N ARG A 108 -6.89 10.26 -0.93
CA ARG A 108 -7.51 10.88 -2.11
C ARG A 108 -7.75 9.87 -3.23
N VAL A 109 -6.74 9.07 -3.57
CA VAL A 109 -6.83 8.11 -4.69
C VAL A 109 -7.63 6.85 -4.37
N LEU A 110 -7.92 6.58 -3.09
CA LEU A 110 -8.86 5.52 -2.70
C LEU A 110 -10.30 5.85 -3.09
N LYS A 111 -11.04 4.85 -3.58
CA LYS A 111 -12.51 4.90 -3.73
C LYS A 111 -13.17 5.08 -2.36
N PRO A 112 -14.38 5.66 -2.28
CA PRO A 112 -15.21 5.49 -1.09
C PRO A 112 -15.38 4.01 -0.76
N GLY A 113 -15.18 3.62 0.50
CA GLY A 113 -15.12 2.21 0.94
C GLY A 113 -13.81 1.49 0.61
N GLY A 114 -12.87 2.14 -0.07
CA GLY A 114 -11.55 1.58 -0.37
C GLY A 114 -10.65 1.56 0.87
N ARG A 115 -9.66 0.65 0.89
CA ARG A 115 -8.86 0.37 2.09
C ARG A 115 -7.38 0.69 1.92
N PHE A 116 -6.77 1.21 2.98
CA PHE A 116 -5.34 1.41 3.09
C PHE A 116 -4.74 0.39 4.07
N GLY A 117 -3.88 -0.50 3.58
CA GLY A 117 -3.10 -1.43 4.41
C GLY A 117 -1.67 -0.93 4.61
N PHE A 118 -1.22 -0.81 5.85
CA PHE A 118 0.10 -0.29 6.19
C PHE A 118 0.89 -1.18 7.14
N TYR A 119 2.21 -1.20 6.99
CA TYR A 119 3.16 -1.83 7.91
C TYR A 119 4.37 -0.91 8.06
N GLU A 120 4.42 -0.11 9.12
CA GLU A 120 5.35 1.02 9.23
C GLU A 120 6.03 1.04 10.61
N HIS A 121 7.17 1.71 10.72
CA HIS A 121 7.95 1.82 11.97
C HIS A 121 8.19 3.28 12.40
N VAL A 122 7.51 4.21 11.75
CA VAL A 122 7.62 5.63 12.05
C VAL A 122 6.89 5.90 13.37
N GLU A 123 7.54 6.65 14.26
CA GLU A 123 6.93 7.10 15.51
C GLU A 123 5.67 7.91 15.22
N ASP A 124 4.62 7.70 16.01
CA ASP A 124 3.32 8.37 15.88
C ASP A 124 2.62 8.22 14.52
N ILE A 125 3.04 7.28 13.66
CA ILE A 125 2.42 7.08 12.35
C ILE A 125 0.96 6.65 12.46
N GLY A 126 0.61 5.99 13.55
CA GLY A 126 -0.78 5.67 13.90
C GLY A 126 -1.64 6.93 14.05
N GLU A 127 -1.13 7.97 14.74
CA GLU A 127 -1.83 9.26 14.90
C GLU A 127 -2.01 9.96 13.54
N VAL A 128 -0.98 9.95 12.69
CA VAL A 128 -1.08 10.53 11.35
C VAL A 128 -2.15 9.82 10.51
N ILE A 129 -2.11 8.49 10.47
CA ILE A 129 -3.02 7.70 9.63
C ILE A 129 -4.45 7.77 10.19
N VAL A 130 -4.62 7.43 11.47
CA VAL A 130 -5.93 7.27 12.09
C VAL A 130 -6.53 8.62 12.47
N ASP A 131 -5.80 9.50 13.14
CA ASP A 131 -6.42 10.67 13.77
C ASP A 131 -6.47 11.86 12.80
N LYS A 132 -5.39 12.10 12.06
CA LYS A 132 -5.27 13.27 11.17
C LYS A 132 -5.93 13.08 9.82
N VAL A 133 -5.79 11.90 9.21
CA VAL A 133 -6.19 11.70 7.80
C VAL A 133 -7.47 10.89 7.63
N PHE A 134 -7.60 9.71 8.25
CA PHE A 134 -8.75 8.83 8.02
C PHE A 134 -9.90 8.98 9.04
N GLY A 135 -9.58 9.36 10.28
CA GLY A 135 -10.50 9.41 11.43
C GLY A 135 -10.69 8.05 12.11
N GLU A 136 -10.92 8.03 13.43
CA GLU A 136 -11.05 6.78 14.23
C GLU A 136 -12.09 5.78 13.70
N ARG A 137 -13.18 6.28 13.09
CA ARG A 137 -14.25 5.43 12.53
C ARG A 137 -13.83 4.61 11.31
N SER A 138 -12.67 4.91 10.74
CA SER A 138 -12.10 4.19 9.58
C SER A 138 -11.40 2.89 9.96
N VAL A 139 -11.10 2.67 11.25
CA VAL A 139 -10.23 1.57 11.68
C VAL A 139 -10.92 0.22 11.52
N ILE A 140 -10.34 -0.64 10.67
CA ILE A 140 -10.70 -2.06 10.58
C ILE A 140 -9.83 -2.86 11.54
N ARG A 141 -8.53 -2.59 11.54
CA ARG A 141 -7.55 -3.24 12.42
C ARG A 141 -6.32 -2.36 12.55
N VAL A 142 -5.83 -2.14 13.77
CA VAL A 142 -4.51 -1.55 14.01
C VAL A 142 -3.86 -2.30 15.15
N GLU A 143 -2.62 -2.73 14.95
CA GLU A 143 -1.82 -3.46 15.91
C GLU A 143 -0.44 -2.80 16.03
N ALA A 144 -0.01 -2.55 17.25
CA ALA A 144 1.33 -2.08 17.56
C ALA A 144 2.18 -3.27 18.05
N TYR A 145 3.42 -3.34 17.57
CA TYR A 145 4.40 -4.37 17.93
C TYR A 145 5.61 -3.68 18.58
N PRO A 146 5.49 -3.21 19.84
CA PRO A 146 6.54 -2.45 20.52
C PRO A 146 7.86 -3.23 20.66
N GLU A 147 7.79 -4.55 20.75
CA GLU A 147 8.95 -5.45 20.78
C GLU A 147 9.69 -5.58 19.43
N ARG A 148 9.10 -5.05 18.34
CA ARG A 148 9.68 -5.05 16.98
C ARG A 148 9.87 -3.62 16.50
N THR A 149 10.95 -2.96 16.92
CA THR A 149 11.38 -1.64 16.38
C THR A 149 10.23 -0.63 16.22
N ASN A 150 9.30 -0.56 17.18
CA ASN A 150 8.14 0.34 17.13
C ASN A 150 7.28 0.22 15.85
N VAL A 151 7.07 -1.01 15.37
CA VAL A 151 6.22 -1.23 14.19
C VAL A 151 4.75 -1.10 14.53
N VAL A 152 4.01 -0.40 13.68
CA VAL A 152 2.54 -0.37 13.64
C VAL A 152 2.08 -0.96 12.31
N ALA A 153 1.11 -1.87 12.36
CA ALA A 153 0.47 -2.40 11.17
C ALA A 153 -1.04 -2.25 11.27
N GLY A 154 -1.70 -1.96 10.15
CA GLY A 154 -3.14 -1.78 10.19
C GLY A 154 -3.81 -1.67 8.85
N VAL A 155 -5.14 -1.68 8.90
CA VAL A 155 -6.03 -1.44 7.78
C VAL A 155 -7.06 -0.40 8.21
N VAL A 156 -7.15 0.67 7.43
CA VAL A 156 -8.18 1.71 7.56
C VAL A 156 -9.00 1.79 6.28
N GLU A 157 -10.27 2.17 6.39
CA GLU A 157 -11.21 2.32 5.28
C GLU A 157 -11.57 3.78 5.04
N LYS A 158 -11.64 4.20 3.77
CA LYS A 158 -12.09 5.54 3.41
C LYS A 158 -13.61 5.62 3.55
N VAL A 159 -14.06 6.16 4.68
CA VAL A 159 -15.46 6.54 4.96
C VAL A 159 -15.88 7.83 4.25
#